data_AF-A0A959CCJ4-F1
#
_entry.id   AF-A0A959CCJ4-F1
#
_cell.length_a   1.000
_cell.length_b   1.000
_cell.length_c   1.000
_cell.angle_alpha   90.00
_cell.angle_beta   90.00
_cell.angle_gamma   90.00
#
_symmetry.space_group_name_H-M   'P 1'
#
loop_
_entity.id
_entity.type
_entity.pdbx_description
1 polymer ?
#
loop_
_entity_poly.entity_id
_entity_poly.type
_entity_poly.pdbx_seq_one_letter_code
_entity_poly.pdbx_strand_id
1 'polypeptide(L)'
;INLNITGGNPPYEYNWAGPNGFSATTKNINGLVAGDYTVTVTDQNDSINILNITLDPMSLLAVTNVNELSNYGGFQVSGVDNCDGIANVVFTGASGTASILWSNGVTTATNETLCAGDYTVTVTDNLGCTAVWSDALTAPPAIDQATQIVSEISCHG
;
A
#
# COMPACT_ATOMS: atom_id res chain seq x y z
N ILE A 1 18.55 16.64 -8.96
CA ILE A 1 18.04 17.17 -10.24
C ILE A 1 19.20 17.82 -11.00
N ASN A 2 19.43 17.41 -12.25
CA ASN A 2 20.43 18.01 -13.14
C ASN A 2 19.70 18.75 -14.28
N LEU A 3 19.98 20.04 -14.45
CA LEU A 3 19.37 20.85 -15.51
C LEU A 3 20.25 20.88 -16.76
N ASN A 4 19.64 20.72 -17.93
CA ASN A 4 20.27 21.01 -19.22
C ASN A 4 19.56 22.19 -19.86
N ILE A 5 20.22 23.35 -19.89
CA ILE A 5 19.66 24.60 -20.43
C ILE A 5 20.16 24.80 -21.85
N THR A 6 19.25 25.04 -22.79
CA THR A 6 19.55 25.38 -24.18
C THR A 6 18.85 26.69 -24.56
N GLY A 7 19.55 27.57 -25.28
CA GLY A 7 19.07 28.94 -25.57
C GLY A 7 19.25 29.90 -24.38
N GLY A 8 18.81 31.16 -24.54
CA GLY A 8 19.01 32.26 -23.57
C GLY A 8 20.36 32.96 -23.68
N ASN A 9 20.52 34.08 -22.97
CA ASN A 9 21.78 34.82 -22.89
C ASN A 9 22.46 34.61 -21.52
N PRO A 10 23.58 33.86 -21.45
CA PRO A 10 24.30 33.66 -20.20
C PRO A 10 24.96 34.97 -19.72
N PRO A 11 25.17 35.16 -18.41
CA PRO A 11 25.01 34.19 -17.32
C PRO A 11 23.54 33.92 -16.94
N TYR A 12 23.29 32.73 -16.37
CA TYR A 12 21.99 32.34 -15.83
C TYR A 12 21.99 32.40 -14.31
N GLU A 13 20.92 32.95 -13.74
CA GLU A 13 20.61 32.86 -12.32
C GLU A 13 19.57 31.76 -12.09
N TYR A 14 19.75 30.99 -11.01
CA TYR A 14 18.85 29.92 -10.61
C TYR A 14 18.27 30.26 -9.24
N ASN A 15 16.97 30.08 -9.09
CA ASN A 15 16.30 30.18 -7.80
C ASN A 15 15.39 28.97 -7.61
N TRP A 16 15.83 28.04 -6.76
CA TRP A 16 15.08 26.86 -6.39
C TRP A 16 14.22 27.13 -5.15
N ALA A 17 13.00 26.63 -5.17
CA ALA A 17 12.14 26.47 -4.01
C ALA A 17 11.70 25.00 -3.93
N GLY A 18 11.57 24.47 -2.72
CA GLY A 18 11.15 23.09 -2.49
C GLY A 18 10.53 22.86 -1.12
N PRO A 19 10.20 21.60 -0.80
CA PRO A 19 9.60 21.24 0.48
C PRO A 19 10.51 21.59 1.66
N ASN A 20 9.91 21.76 2.84
CA ASN A 20 10.61 22.08 4.09
C ASN A 20 11.46 23.36 4.04
N GLY A 21 11.07 24.33 3.21
CA GLY A 21 11.80 25.58 3.05
C GLY A 21 13.12 25.43 2.29
N PHE A 22 13.29 24.35 1.53
CA PHE A 22 14.47 24.17 0.69
C PHE A 22 14.61 25.32 -0.31
N SER A 23 15.81 25.90 -0.37
CA SER A 23 16.18 26.89 -1.38
C SER A 23 17.61 26.70 -1.83
N ALA A 24 17.87 26.90 -3.12
CA ALA A 24 19.22 26.81 -3.69
C ALA A 24 19.37 27.74 -4.89
N THR A 25 20.61 28.13 -5.19
CA THR A 25 20.94 28.97 -6.35
C THR A 25 21.90 28.32 -7.34
N THR A 26 22.19 27.02 -7.15
CA THR A 26 23.06 26.25 -8.03
C THR A 26 22.27 25.69 -9.22
N LYS A 27 22.95 25.54 -10.37
CA LYS A 27 22.34 24.93 -11.57
C LYS A 27 21.79 23.54 -11.31
N ASN A 28 22.55 22.72 -10.59
CA ASN A 28 22.19 21.36 -10.22
C ASN A 28 22.05 21.26 -8.71
N ILE A 29 21.13 20.43 -8.25
CA ILE A 29 20.86 20.17 -6.83
C ILE A 29 20.79 18.67 -6.57
N ASN A 30 21.28 18.22 -5.42
CA ASN A 30 21.36 16.80 -5.03
C ASN A 30 20.93 16.62 -3.55
N GLY A 31 20.86 15.37 -3.09
CA GLY A 31 20.46 15.07 -1.71
C GLY A 31 19.03 15.52 -1.37
N LEU A 32 18.13 15.48 -2.36
CA LEU A 32 16.77 15.98 -2.23
C LEU A 32 15.86 14.94 -1.58
N VAL A 33 14.86 15.44 -0.87
CA VAL A 33 13.75 14.63 -0.36
C VAL A 33 12.64 14.55 -1.40
N ALA A 34 11.68 13.64 -1.21
CA ALA A 34 10.48 13.63 -2.01
C ALA A 34 9.68 14.94 -1.83
N GLY A 35 9.00 15.37 -2.89
CA GLY A 35 8.17 16.56 -2.92
C GLY A 35 8.34 17.39 -4.20
N ASP A 36 7.66 18.52 -4.24
CA ASP A 36 7.63 19.41 -5.39
C ASP A 36 8.76 20.45 -5.32
N TYR A 37 9.56 20.50 -6.37
CA TYR A 37 10.61 21.48 -6.57
C TYR A 37 10.27 22.39 -7.73
N THR A 38 10.38 23.70 -7.52
CA THR A 38 10.25 24.70 -8.58
C THR A 38 11.60 25.40 -8.75
N VAL A 39 12.08 25.49 -9.99
CA VAL A 39 13.23 26.34 -10.32
C VAL A 39 12.79 27.47 -11.24
N THR A 40 13.17 28.67 -10.87
CA THR A 40 13.13 29.85 -11.74
C THR A 40 14.53 30.08 -12.29
N VAL A 41 14.67 30.07 -13.61
CA VAL A 41 15.92 30.38 -14.31
C VAL A 41 15.75 31.72 -15.00
N THR A 42 16.63 32.68 -14.69
CA THR A 42 16.63 34.02 -15.28
C THR A 42 17.91 34.22 -16.07
N ASP A 43 17.80 34.71 -17.31
CA ASP A 43 18.95 35.07 -18.14
C ASP A 43 19.33 36.56 -17.99
N GLN A 44 20.45 36.98 -18.61
CA GLN A 44 20.94 38.35 -18.49
C GLN A 44 19.98 39.42 -19.08
N ASN A 45 19.04 39.02 -19.93
CA ASN A 45 18.04 39.90 -20.54
C ASN A 45 16.70 39.87 -19.80
N ASP A 46 16.69 39.41 -18.54
CA ASP A 46 15.49 39.25 -17.70
C ASP A 46 14.47 38.24 -18.27
N SER A 47 14.89 37.33 -19.16
CA SER A 47 14.03 36.25 -19.63
C SER A 47 13.92 35.18 -18.56
N ILE A 48 12.69 34.86 -18.14
CA ILE A 48 12.41 33.93 -17.05
C ILE A 48 11.84 32.63 -17.61
N ASN A 49 12.39 31.50 -17.17
CA ASN A 49 11.83 30.18 -17.37
C ASN A 49 11.55 29.53 -16.00
N ILE A 50 10.36 28.95 -15.84
CA ILE A 50 9.98 28.26 -14.61
C ILE A 50 9.76 26.79 -14.94
N LEU A 51 10.42 25.91 -14.19
CA LEU A 51 10.27 24.47 -14.31
C LEU A 51 9.79 23.90 -12.97
N ASN A 52 8.74 23.10 -13.04
CA ASN A 52 8.20 22.37 -11.89
C ASN A 52 8.59 20.90 -12.03
N ILE A 53 9.18 20.34 -10.98
CA ILE A 53 9.65 18.97 -10.90
C ILE A 53 9.09 18.34 -9.63
N THR A 54 8.26 17.31 -9.79
CA THR A 54 7.79 16.50 -8.67
C THR A 54 8.73 15.32 -8.50
N LEU A 55 9.33 15.19 -7.32
CA LEU A 55 10.07 14.00 -6.91
C LEU A 55 9.14 13.12 -6.09
N ASP A 56 8.59 12.08 -6.71
CA ASP A 56 7.82 11.10 -5.96
C ASP A 56 8.73 10.33 -4.99
N PRO A 57 8.24 10.02 -3.78
CA PRO A 57 8.93 9.09 -2.92
C PRO A 57 9.05 7.75 -3.67
N MET A 58 10.30 7.37 -3.98
CA MET A 58 10.59 6.03 -4.50
C MET A 58 10.44 5.02 -3.36
N SER A 59 9.19 4.76 -2.96
CA SER A 59 8.85 3.68 -2.05
C SER A 59 8.30 2.53 -2.88
N LEU A 60 9.06 1.43 -2.92
CA LEU A 60 8.57 0.15 -3.46
C LEU A 60 7.73 -0.57 -2.42
N LEU A 61 6.99 0.18 -1.58
CA LEU A 61 6.17 -0.40 -0.53
C LEU A 61 5.12 -1.26 -1.20
N ALA A 62 5.21 -2.56 -0.94
CA ALA A 62 4.28 -3.54 -1.44
C ALA A 62 4.00 -4.55 -0.34
N VAL A 63 2.72 -4.86 -0.17
CA VAL A 63 2.32 -6.06 0.58
C VAL A 63 2.64 -7.25 -0.34
N THR A 64 3.57 -8.10 0.09
CA THR A 64 4.06 -9.22 -0.73
C THR A 64 3.31 -10.50 -0.46
N ASN A 65 2.78 -10.66 0.75
CA ASN A 65 1.96 -11.80 1.13
C ASN A 65 1.12 -11.44 2.35
N VAL A 66 -0.09 -12.01 2.43
CA VAL A 66 -0.80 -12.17 3.68
C VAL A 66 -1.00 -13.65 3.87
N ASN A 67 -0.34 -14.22 4.88
CA ASN A 67 -0.45 -15.64 5.14
C ASN A 67 -1.67 -15.90 6.00
N GLU A 68 -2.73 -16.39 5.37
CA GLU A 68 -3.95 -16.84 6.03
C GLU A 68 -3.74 -18.29 6.48
N LEU A 69 -3.68 -18.53 7.78
CA LEU A 69 -3.54 -19.90 8.28
C LEU A 69 -4.84 -20.67 8.02
N SER A 70 -4.73 -21.89 7.46
CA SER A 70 -5.86 -22.76 7.17
C SER A 70 -5.64 -24.15 7.81
N ASN A 71 -6.60 -24.61 8.60
CA ASN A 71 -6.67 -25.97 9.15
C ASN A 71 -8.07 -26.61 8.98
N TYR A 72 -8.97 -25.97 8.22
CA TYR A 72 -10.37 -26.39 8.07
C TYR A 72 -10.70 -26.87 6.65
N GLY A 73 -9.83 -27.69 6.06
CA GLY A 73 -10.08 -28.28 4.74
C GLY A 73 -9.95 -27.30 3.57
N GLY A 74 -9.05 -26.30 3.69
CA GLY A 74 -8.80 -25.29 2.66
C GLY A 74 -9.47 -23.94 2.91
N PHE A 75 -10.18 -23.80 4.03
CA PHE A 75 -10.81 -22.55 4.47
C PHE A 75 -10.00 -21.91 5.61
N GLN A 76 -10.08 -20.57 5.70
CA GLN A 76 -9.34 -19.75 6.67
C GLN A 76 -9.98 -19.73 8.07
N VAL A 77 -11.28 -20.02 8.15
CA VAL A 77 -12.08 -19.95 9.38
C VAL A 77 -12.85 -21.26 9.56
N SER A 78 -13.07 -21.75 10.78
CA SER A 78 -13.67 -23.09 11.00
C SER A 78 -15.15 -23.20 10.62
N GLY A 79 -15.85 -22.08 10.59
CA GLY A 79 -17.27 -22.00 10.32
C GLY A 79 -17.72 -20.56 10.18
N VAL A 80 -18.91 -20.36 9.63
CA VAL A 80 -19.46 -19.01 9.35
C VAL A 80 -19.59 -18.15 10.60
N ASP A 81 -19.85 -18.76 11.76
CA ASP A 81 -20.05 -18.06 13.05
C ASP A 81 -18.80 -18.08 13.95
N ASN A 82 -17.69 -18.66 13.47
CA ASN A 82 -16.44 -18.72 14.24
C ASN A 82 -15.49 -17.60 13.80
N CYS A 83 -14.66 -17.16 14.74
CA CYS A 83 -13.69 -16.09 14.53
C CYS A 83 -12.30 -16.57 14.97
N ASP A 84 -11.80 -17.58 14.28
CA ASP A 84 -10.52 -18.25 14.57
C ASP A 84 -9.50 -18.11 13.43
N GLY A 85 -9.83 -17.31 12.40
CA GLY A 85 -8.91 -16.96 11.34
C GLY A 85 -7.75 -16.10 11.83
N ILE A 86 -6.60 -16.24 11.17
CA ILE A 86 -5.40 -15.47 11.44
C ILE A 86 -4.82 -15.00 10.10
N ALA A 87 -4.55 -13.71 10.00
CA ALA A 87 -3.88 -13.10 8.85
C ALA A 87 -2.57 -12.45 9.30
N ASN A 88 -1.46 -12.81 8.66
CA ASN A 88 -0.16 -12.19 8.92
C ASN A 88 0.33 -11.44 7.68
N VAL A 89 0.43 -10.11 7.76
CA VAL A 89 0.94 -9.27 6.67
C VAL A 89 2.46 -9.30 6.60
N VAL A 90 2.98 -9.49 5.39
CA VAL A 90 4.39 -9.32 5.05
C VAL A 90 4.48 -8.28 3.96
N PHE A 91 5.36 -7.30 4.14
CA PHE A 91 5.58 -6.21 3.19
C PHE A 91 7.08 -5.97 3.00
N THR A 92 7.45 -5.36 1.88
CA THR A 92 8.83 -4.98 1.56
C THR A 92 8.87 -3.54 1.07
N GLY A 93 10.07 -2.95 1.01
CA GLY A 93 10.27 -1.63 0.40
C GLY A 93 9.87 -0.43 1.28
N ALA A 94 9.49 -0.65 2.55
CA ALA A 94 9.22 0.43 3.49
C ALA A 94 10.47 1.29 3.77
N SER A 95 10.33 2.61 3.67
CA SER A 95 11.35 3.54 4.14
C SER A 95 11.16 3.83 5.63
N GLY A 96 12.06 3.31 6.47
CA GLY A 96 11.99 3.46 7.92
C GLY A 96 10.96 2.54 8.59
N THR A 97 10.40 2.98 9.72
CA THR A 97 9.34 2.25 10.42
C THR A 97 8.02 2.41 9.69
N ALA A 98 7.39 1.31 9.31
CA ALA A 98 6.04 1.32 8.75
C ALA A 98 4.98 1.14 9.84
N SER A 99 3.86 1.85 9.70
CA SER A 99 2.63 1.62 10.45
C SER A 99 1.69 0.69 9.68
N ILE A 100 0.98 -0.17 10.39
CA ILE A 100 0.02 -1.12 9.84
C ILE A 100 -1.36 -0.76 10.39
N LEU A 101 -2.39 -0.81 9.55
CA LEU A 101 -3.78 -0.64 9.94
C LEU A 101 -4.66 -1.63 9.18
N TRP A 102 -5.30 -2.52 9.90
CA TRP A 102 -6.32 -3.41 9.38
C TRP A 102 -7.70 -2.74 9.42
N SER A 103 -8.60 -3.15 8.53
CA SER A 103 -10.00 -2.72 8.47
C SER A 103 -10.77 -2.85 9.78
N ASN A 104 -10.41 -3.82 10.63
CA ASN A 104 -10.98 -4.03 11.97
C ASN A 104 -10.28 -3.19 13.06
N GLY A 105 -9.36 -2.29 12.70
CA GLY A 105 -8.66 -1.38 13.61
C GLY A 105 -7.40 -1.95 14.27
N VAL A 106 -7.03 -3.20 13.97
CA VAL A 106 -5.79 -3.80 14.46
C VAL A 106 -4.58 -3.13 13.80
N THR A 107 -3.49 -2.94 14.55
CA THR A 107 -2.28 -2.25 14.07
C THR A 107 -1.01 -3.08 14.13
N THR A 108 -1.13 -4.38 14.42
CA THR A 108 -0.03 -5.34 14.45
C THR A 108 0.11 -6.07 13.11
N ALA A 109 1.27 -6.66 12.85
CA ALA A 109 1.50 -7.44 11.63
C ALA A 109 0.62 -8.70 11.57
N THR A 110 0.40 -9.33 12.72
CA THR A 110 -0.55 -10.43 12.87
C THR A 110 -1.90 -9.89 13.33
N ASN A 111 -2.96 -10.26 12.63
CA ASN A 111 -4.35 -10.03 13.00
C ASN A 111 -5.00 -11.38 13.31
N GLU A 112 -5.40 -11.56 14.55
CA GLU A 112 -5.95 -12.82 15.07
C GLU A 112 -7.46 -12.66 15.30
N THR A 113 -8.14 -13.78 15.51
CA THR A 113 -9.58 -13.83 15.81
C THR A 113 -10.49 -13.27 14.70
N LEU A 114 -10.16 -13.59 13.45
CA LEU A 114 -10.90 -13.14 12.28
C LEU A 114 -12.06 -14.08 11.95
N CYS A 115 -13.26 -13.52 11.81
CA CYS A 115 -14.43 -14.24 11.28
C CYS A 115 -14.41 -14.24 9.74
N ALA A 116 -15.25 -15.05 9.10
CA ALA A 116 -15.42 -14.99 7.64
C ALA A 116 -15.88 -13.59 7.19
N GLY A 117 -15.28 -13.06 6.13
CA GLY A 117 -15.54 -11.71 5.63
C GLY A 117 -14.36 -11.09 4.90
N ASP A 118 -14.58 -9.89 4.35
CA ASP A 118 -13.56 -9.13 3.64
C ASP A 118 -12.68 -8.34 4.62
N TYR A 119 -11.36 -8.51 4.50
CA TYR A 119 -10.39 -7.76 5.29
C TYR A 119 -9.44 -7.00 4.38
N THR A 120 -9.22 -5.74 4.74
CA THR A 120 -8.17 -4.93 4.13
C THR A 120 -7.09 -4.60 5.16
N VAL A 121 -5.85 -4.51 4.68
CA VAL A 121 -4.71 -4.01 5.45
C VAL A 121 -4.03 -2.89 4.67
N THR A 122 -3.78 -1.79 5.35
CA THR A 122 -3.02 -0.65 4.83
C THR A 122 -1.71 -0.58 5.60
N VAL A 123 -0.60 -0.65 4.87
CA VAL A 123 0.74 -0.40 5.40
C VAL A 123 1.16 0.98 4.92
N THR A 124 1.62 1.84 5.83
CA THR A 124 2.10 3.19 5.52
C THR A 124 3.53 3.33 6.02
N ASP A 125 4.47 3.77 5.17
CA ASP A 125 5.84 4.04 5.59
C ASP A 125 6.01 5.45 6.19
N ASN A 126 7.22 5.76 6.68
CA ASN A 126 7.51 7.06 7.29
C ASN A 126 7.56 8.22 6.27
N LEU A 127 7.55 7.92 4.97
CA LEU A 127 7.47 8.91 3.89
C LEU A 127 6.01 9.16 3.45
N GLY A 128 5.04 8.47 4.06
CA GLY A 128 3.62 8.60 3.73
C GLY A 128 3.17 7.75 2.54
N CYS A 129 4.02 6.84 2.04
CA CYS A 129 3.62 5.90 1.00
C CYS A 129 2.76 4.80 1.59
N THR A 130 1.67 4.46 0.89
CA THR A 130 0.72 3.44 1.34
C THR A 130 0.67 2.25 0.39
N ALA A 131 0.71 1.04 0.94
CA ALA A 131 0.36 -0.18 0.23
C ALA A 131 -0.89 -0.79 0.85
N VAL A 132 -1.82 -1.23 0.01
CA VAL A 132 -3.07 -1.84 0.44
C VAL A 132 -3.15 -3.25 -0.09
N TRP A 133 -3.62 -4.16 0.76
CA TRP A 133 -4.03 -5.50 0.37
C TRP A 133 -5.44 -5.77 0.87
N SER A 134 -6.18 -6.59 0.12
CA SER A 134 -7.54 -6.98 0.44
C SER A 134 -7.80 -8.42 0.02
N ASP A 135 -8.42 -9.21 0.88
CA ASP A 135 -8.90 -10.54 0.54
C ASP A 135 -10.09 -10.93 1.43
N ALA A 136 -10.78 -11.99 1.02
CA ALA A 136 -11.93 -12.54 1.71
C ALA A 136 -11.54 -13.80 2.46
N LEU A 137 -11.67 -13.77 3.79
CA LEU A 137 -11.59 -14.98 4.60
C LEU A 137 -12.88 -15.77 4.44
N THR A 138 -12.75 -17.03 4.01
CA THR A 138 -13.88 -17.92 3.77
C THR A 138 -13.97 -19.01 4.83
N ALA A 139 -15.20 -19.46 5.08
CA ALA A 139 -15.50 -20.59 5.96
C ALA A 139 -16.06 -21.77 5.14
N PRO A 140 -15.92 -23.02 5.62
CA PRO A 140 -16.52 -24.17 4.97
C PRO A 140 -18.03 -24.01 4.80
N PRO A 141 -18.60 -24.49 3.69
CA PRO A 141 -20.04 -24.53 3.54
C PRO A 141 -20.68 -25.37 4.65
N ALA A 142 -21.82 -24.92 5.17
CA ALA A 142 -22.58 -25.68 6.15
C ALA A 142 -23.02 -27.04 5.56
N ILE A 143 -23.08 -28.07 6.40
CA ILE A 143 -23.71 -29.34 6.01
C ILE A 143 -25.20 -29.05 5.81
N ASP A 144 -25.66 -29.12 4.57
CA ASP A 144 -27.09 -29.13 4.28
C ASP A 144 -27.69 -30.49 4.67
N GLN A 145 -28.92 -30.53 5.17
CA GLN A 145 -29.45 -31.70 5.89
C GLN A 145 -29.27 -33.01 5.13
N ALA A 146 -28.81 -34.06 5.83
CA ALA A 146 -28.82 -35.42 5.29
C ALA A 146 -30.27 -35.87 5.10
N THR A 147 -30.80 -35.79 3.88
CA THR A 147 -32.11 -36.37 3.54
C THR A 147 -32.00 -37.89 3.63
N GLN A 148 -32.51 -38.46 4.71
CA GLN A 148 -32.72 -39.90 4.84
C GLN A 148 -33.82 -40.32 3.85
N ILE A 149 -33.43 -40.91 2.72
CA ILE A 149 -34.38 -41.65 1.88
C ILE A 149 -34.70 -42.97 2.58
N VAL A 150 -35.82 -43.00 3.32
CA VAL A 150 -36.40 -44.25 3.81
C VAL A 150 -37.05 -44.93 2.61
N SER A 151 -36.49 -46.05 2.15
CA SER A 151 -37.21 -46.94 1.23
C SER A 151 -38.24 -47.71 2.05
N GLU A 152 -39.52 -47.45 1.84
CA GLU A 152 -40.58 -48.29 2.39
C GLU A 152 -40.41 -49.73 1.88
N ILE A 153 -40.37 -50.69 2.81
CA ILE A 153 -40.36 -52.11 2.48
C ILE A 153 -41.78 -52.50 2.11
N SER A 154 -42.01 -52.87 0.84
CA SER A 154 -43.23 -53.55 0.42
C SER A 154 -43.28 -54.96 1.01
N CYS A 155 -43.95 -55.11 2.16
CA CYS A 155 -44.35 -56.43 2.64
C CYS A 155 -45.48 -56.97 1.75
N HIS A 156 -45.22 -58.04 1.02
CA HIS A 156 -46.27 -58.85 0.39
C HIS A 156 -46.73 -59.89 1.40
N GLY A 157 -47.96 -59.73 1.90
CA GLY A 157 -48.69 -60.76 2.65
C GLY A 157 -49.30 -61.79 1.72
#